data_AF-A0A1F8P438-F1
#
_entry.id   AF-A0A1F8P438-F1
#
_cell.length_a   1.000
_cell.length_b   1.000
_cell.length_c   1.000
_cell.angle_alpha   90.00
_cell.angle_beta   90.00
_cell.angle_gamma   90.00
#
_symmetry.space_group_name_H-M   'P 1'
#
loop_
_entity.id
_entity.type
_entity.pdbx_description
1 polymer ?
#
loop_
_entity_poly.entity_id
_entity_poly.type
_entity_poly.pdbx_seq_one_letter_code
_entity_poly.pdbx_strand_id
1 'polypeptide(L)'
;MPDRQFVYQPSKTHQGSVVVIGHKYSLLDWTPEPRSSWSLSIDVKRISSKQTDQEVGVEQVKRLCQVRGRRDHRLDIVAGDAKYGNHHFLDALKDQPCGVVARLRKDRVLFRPVQEQKTRKRGRPRKHGSRFAFKEPQTWGEPDEFIALENPYWGCVEIRRWNDLHAWQASVLLSSS
;
A
#
# COMPACT_ATOMS: atom_id res chain seq x y z
N MET A 1 26.38 13.75 -16.27
CA MET A 1 25.66 12.98 -15.22
C MET A 1 24.80 11.93 -15.91
N PRO A 2 25.17 10.63 -15.85
CA PRO A 2 24.40 9.55 -16.48
C PRO A 2 23.10 9.24 -15.72
N ASP A 3 22.15 8.57 -16.38
CA ASP A 3 20.91 8.03 -15.80
C ASP A 3 19.91 9.10 -15.26
N ARG A 4 19.78 10.22 -16.00
CA ARG A 4 18.69 11.18 -15.78
C ARG A 4 17.38 10.65 -16.38
N GLN A 5 16.28 10.97 -15.73
CA GLN A 5 14.93 10.53 -16.06
C GLN A 5 13.99 11.74 -16.18
N PHE A 6 12.86 11.53 -16.84
CA PHE A 6 11.75 12.47 -16.83
C PHE A 6 11.03 12.40 -15.47
N VAL A 7 11.13 13.47 -14.68
CA VAL A 7 10.55 13.57 -13.35
C VAL A 7 9.38 14.52 -13.38
N TYR A 8 8.25 14.06 -12.86
CA TYR A 8 7.08 14.89 -12.69
C TYR A 8 7.27 15.79 -11.47
N GLN A 9 7.24 17.10 -11.70
CA GLN A 9 7.24 18.09 -10.62
C GLN A 9 5.89 18.80 -10.57
N PRO A 10 5.23 18.86 -9.41
CA PRO A 10 4.10 19.75 -9.21
C PRO A 10 4.54 21.19 -9.51
N SER A 11 3.90 21.86 -10.46
CA SER A 11 4.15 23.28 -10.70
C SER A 11 3.31 24.12 -9.72
N LYS A 12 3.81 25.30 -9.36
CA LYS A 12 3.08 26.25 -8.50
C LYS A 12 1.99 27.02 -9.27
N THR A 13 1.89 26.84 -10.59
CA THR A 13 0.93 27.51 -11.46
C THR A 13 -0.23 26.56 -11.78
N HIS A 14 -1.43 27.10 -12.00
CA HIS A 14 -2.63 26.30 -12.35
C HIS A 14 -2.52 25.59 -13.73
N GLN A 15 -1.37 25.63 -14.39
CA GLN A 15 -1.13 25.10 -15.74
C GLN A 15 -0.69 23.63 -15.78
N GLY A 16 -0.91 22.88 -14.70
CA GLY A 16 -0.55 21.47 -14.64
C GLY A 16 0.94 21.26 -14.37
N SER A 17 1.31 20.00 -14.28
CA SER A 17 2.66 19.57 -13.93
C SER A 17 3.68 19.76 -15.02
N VAL A 18 4.92 20.04 -14.59
CA VAL A 18 6.05 20.16 -15.50
C VAL A 18 6.87 18.87 -15.42
N VAL A 19 7.21 18.33 -16.59
CA VAL A 19 8.18 17.24 -16.70
C VAL A 19 9.57 17.87 -16.78
N VAL A 20 10.41 17.59 -15.79
CA VAL A 20 11.81 18.05 -15.75
C VAL A 20 12.76 16.88 -15.94
N ILE A 21 13.95 17.14 -16.49
CA ILE A 21 15.00 16.13 -16.61
C ILE A 21 15.83 16.15 -15.33
N GLY A 22 15.80 15.06 -14.56
CA GLY A 22 16.44 15.00 -13.25
C GLY A 22 16.69 13.58 -12.76
N HIS A 23 16.91 13.44 -11.46
CA HIS A 23 17.03 12.14 -10.80
C HIS A 23 15.84 11.94 -9.88
N LYS A 24 15.34 10.70 -9.80
CA LYS A 24 14.30 10.33 -8.86
C LYS A 24 14.94 9.77 -7.59
N TYR A 25 14.35 10.09 -6.45
CA TYR A 25 14.79 9.60 -5.15
C TYR A 25 13.61 9.00 -4.40
N SER A 26 13.89 7.95 -3.64
CA SER A 26 13.01 7.36 -2.64
C SER A 26 13.54 7.73 -1.26
N LEU A 27 12.66 8.27 -0.42
CA LEU A 27 12.95 8.63 0.95
C LEU A 27 12.13 7.72 1.85
N LEU A 28 12.80 7.08 2.80
CA LEU A 28 12.18 6.42 3.93
C LEU A 28 12.46 7.28 5.16
N ASP A 29 11.41 7.91 5.68
CA ASP A 29 11.51 8.83 6.80
C ASP A 29 10.86 8.23 8.06
N TRP A 30 11.41 8.57 9.23
CA TRP A 30 10.91 8.20 10.54
C TRP A 30 10.30 9.42 11.23
N THR A 31 9.05 9.29 11.69
CA THR A 31 8.38 10.30 12.52
C THR A 31 8.41 9.83 13.97
N PRO A 32 9.35 10.30 14.82
CA PRO A 32 9.49 9.83 16.19
C PRO A 32 8.38 10.33 17.11
N GLU A 33 7.80 11.48 16.78
CA GLU A 33 6.84 12.18 17.61
C GLU A 33 5.43 12.06 17.03
N PRO A 34 4.49 11.44 17.76
CA PRO A 34 3.09 11.47 17.37
C PRO A 34 2.61 12.92 17.23
N ARG A 35 1.79 13.19 16.20
CA ARG A 35 1.21 14.51 15.91
C ARG A 35 2.23 15.59 15.50
N SER A 36 3.46 15.21 15.19
CA SER A 36 4.45 16.09 14.59
C SER A 36 4.56 15.85 13.08
N SER A 37 4.87 16.90 12.33
CA SER A 37 5.30 16.79 10.92
C SER A 37 6.81 16.62 10.79
N TRP A 38 7.54 16.62 11.91
CA TRP A 38 8.97 16.42 11.90
C TRP A 38 9.30 14.97 11.57
N SER A 39 10.14 14.79 10.56
CA SER A 39 10.59 13.47 10.12
C SER A 39 12.10 13.47 9.91
N LEU A 40 12.72 12.32 10.19
CA LEU A 40 14.13 12.06 10.00
C LEU A 40 14.30 11.04 8.88
N SER A 41 15.00 11.40 7.80
CA SER A 41 15.33 10.44 6.75
C SER A 41 16.28 9.37 7.28
N ILE A 42 15.79 8.14 7.33
CA ILE A 42 16.55 6.97 7.77
C ILE A 42 17.20 6.23 6.60
N ASP A 43 16.65 6.37 5.40
CA ASP A 43 17.28 5.89 4.17
C ASP A 43 16.85 6.75 2.97
N VAL A 44 17.82 7.17 2.16
CA VAL A 44 17.62 7.97 0.95
C VAL A 44 18.32 7.29 -0.20
N LYS A 45 17.54 6.85 -1.20
CA LYS A 45 18.07 6.13 -2.35
C LYS A 45 17.71 6.80 -3.65
N ARG A 46 18.70 6.89 -4.53
CA ARG A 46 18.44 7.23 -5.94
C ARG A 46 17.77 6.05 -6.62
N ILE A 47 16.68 6.32 -7.33
CA ILE A 47 15.96 5.34 -8.14
C ILE A 47 16.56 5.38 -9.54
N SER A 48 17.21 4.29 -9.97
CA SER A 48 17.77 4.21 -11.32
C SER A 48 16.68 4.07 -12.38
N SER A 49 16.98 4.38 -13.65
CA SER A 49 16.02 4.18 -14.75
C SER A 49 15.62 2.72 -15.00
N LYS A 50 16.36 1.78 -14.40
CA LYS A 50 16.09 0.33 -14.49
C LYS A 50 15.25 -0.20 -13.33
N GLN A 51 14.91 0.65 -12.36
CA GLN A 51 14.13 0.28 -11.19
C GLN A 51 12.82 1.06 -11.16
N THR A 52 11.80 0.42 -10.64
CA THR A 52 10.53 1.04 -10.29
C THR A 52 10.63 1.69 -8.91
N ASP A 53 9.74 2.66 -8.66
CA ASP A 53 9.68 3.32 -7.37
C ASP A 53 9.29 2.34 -6.25
N GLN A 54 8.44 1.35 -6.57
CA GLN A 54 8.01 0.29 -5.67
C GLN A 54 9.14 -0.68 -5.34
N GLU A 55 9.97 -1.09 -6.30
CA GLU A 55 11.11 -1.97 -6.04
C GLU A 55 12.09 -1.36 -5.05
N VAL A 56 12.44 -0.08 -5.24
CA VAL A 56 13.32 0.63 -4.29
C VAL A 56 12.65 0.72 -2.93
N GLY A 57 11.39 1.18 -2.85
CA GLY A 57 10.66 1.27 -1.58
C GLY A 57 10.57 -0.06 -0.82
N VAL A 58 10.27 -1.17 -1.52
CA VAL A 58 10.25 -2.52 -0.93
C VAL A 58 11.63 -2.90 -0.37
N GLU A 59 12.71 -2.61 -1.10
CA GLU A 59 14.07 -2.90 -0.64
C GLU A 59 14.40 -2.12 0.64
N GLN A 60 14.01 -0.85 0.72
CA GLN A 60 14.22 0.00 1.90
C GLN A 60 13.48 -0.55 3.12
N VAL A 61 12.21 -0.92 2.95
CA VAL A 61 11.39 -1.47 4.05
C VAL A 61 11.91 -2.83 4.51
N LYS A 62 12.26 -3.74 3.59
CA LYS A 62 12.86 -5.03 3.93
C LYS A 62 14.15 -4.86 4.72
N ARG A 63 15.01 -3.92 4.31
CA ARG A 63 16.24 -3.59 5.03
C ARG A 63 15.95 -3.03 6.43
N LEU A 64 14.98 -2.14 6.55
CA LEU A 64 14.54 -1.61 7.86
C LEU A 64 14.10 -2.76 8.77
N CYS A 65 13.23 -3.65 8.30
CA CYS A 65 12.77 -4.81 9.06
C CYS A 65 13.91 -5.74 9.49
N GLN A 66 14.89 -5.99 8.61
CA GLN A 66 16.07 -6.79 8.93
C GLN A 66 16.90 -6.15 10.06
N VAL A 67 17.16 -4.85 9.98
CA VAL A 67 17.96 -4.12 11.00
C VAL A 67 17.21 -3.99 12.33
N ARG A 68 15.89 -3.79 12.28
CA ARG A 68 15.05 -3.69 13.49
C ARG A 68 14.93 -5.03 14.20
N GLY A 69 14.94 -6.13 13.45
CA GLY A 69 14.65 -7.48 13.94
C GLY A 69 13.19 -7.61 14.40
N ARG A 70 12.81 -8.79 14.91
CA ARG A 70 11.57 -8.92 15.69
C ARG A 70 11.85 -8.35 17.08
N ARG A 71 11.35 -7.14 17.36
CA ARG A 71 11.32 -6.60 18.72
C ARG A 71 9.99 -6.96 19.33
N ASP A 72 10.00 -7.61 20.50
CA ASP A 72 8.82 -8.30 21.05
C ASP A 72 7.61 -7.42 21.38
N HIS A 73 7.68 -6.09 21.26
CA HIS A 73 6.60 -5.21 21.74
C HIS A 73 6.30 -3.98 20.88
N ARG A 74 6.88 -3.83 19.67
CA ARG A 74 6.58 -2.67 18.81
C ARG A 74 6.46 -3.08 17.35
N LEU A 75 5.26 -2.93 16.80
CA LEU A 75 5.00 -3.03 15.36
C LEU A 75 5.33 -1.69 14.70
N ASP A 76 6.35 -1.66 13.86
CA ASP A 76 6.62 -0.48 13.02
C ASP A 76 5.53 -0.38 11.93
N ILE A 77 4.95 0.81 11.75
CA ILE A 77 3.97 1.08 10.70
C ILE A 77 4.64 1.88 9.59
N VAL A 78 4.71 1.30 8.39
CA VAL A 78 5.20 1.95 7.19
C VAL A 78 4.01 2.52 6.41
N ALA A 79 3.95 3.85 6.32
CA ALA A 79 2.95 4.55 5.55
C ALA A 79 3.44 4.85 4.12
N GLY A 80 2.65 4.46 3.11
CA GLY A 80 2.87 4.77 1.71
C GLY A 80 1.76 5.63 1.13
N ASP A 81 2.09 6.51 0.18
CA ASP A 81 1.09 7.28 -0.55
C ASP A 81 0.32 6.43 -1.59
N ALA A 82 -0.48 7.10 -2.43
CA ALA A 82 -1.28 6.43 -3.45
C ALA A 82 -0.45 5.69 -4.53
N LYS A 83 0.83 6.03 -4.68
CA LYS A 83 1.76 5.39 -5.61
C LYS A 83 2.16 3.99 -5.13
N TYR A 84 2.22 3.80 -3.82
CA TYR A 84 2.53 2.53 -3.17
C TYR A 84 1.28 1.69 -2.87
N GLY A 85 0.07 2.23 -3.09
CA GLY A 85 -1.20 1.53 -2.98
C GLY A 85 -1.46 0.52 -4.10
N ASN A 86 -0.56 -0.45 -4.30
CA ASN A 86 -0.69 -1.50 -5.30
C ASN A 86 -0.01 -2.81 -4.86
N HIS A 87 -0.35 -3.90 -5.54
CA HIS A 87 0.09 -5.25 -5.18
C HIS A 87 1.62 -5.45 -5.24
N HIS A 88 2.36 -4.76 -6.12
CA HIS A 88 3.82 -4.88 -6.18
C HIS A 88 4.51 -4.40 -4.89
N PHE A 89 3.90 -3.46 -4.18
CA PHE A 89 4.42 -2.98 -2.90
C PHE A 89 3.84 -3.76 -1.72
N LEU A 90 2.51 -3.91 -1.66
CA LEU A 90 1.82 -4.54 -0.54
C LEU A 90 2.12 -6.05 -0.43
N ASP A 91 2.01 -6.80 -1.53
CA ASP A 91 2.24 -8.25 -1.50
C ASP A 91 3.72 -8.57 -1.22
N ALA A 92 4.63 -7.73 -1.70
CA ALA A 92 6.07 -7.91 -1.48
C ALA A 92 6.51 -7.70 -0.02
N LEU A 93 5.66 -7.07 0.79
CA LEU A 93 5.90 -6.75 2.20
C LEU A 93 5.01 -7.53 3.17
N LYS A 94 4.08 -8.35 2.68
CA LYS A 94 3.06 -9.05 3.50
C LYS A 94 3.65 -9.92 4.63
N ASP A 95 4.83 -10.51 4.39
CA ASP A 95 5.51 -11.42 5.32
C ASP A 95 6.59 -10.71 6.17
N GLN A 96 6.71 -9.39 6.05
CA GLN A 96 7.67 -8.61 6.83
C GLN A 96 7.12 -8.31 8.24
N PRO A 97 7.98 -8.21 9.27
CA PRO A 97 7.57 -7.92 10.65
C PRO A 97 7.23 -6.42 10.86
N CYS A 98 6.38 -5.85 10.00
CA CYS A 98 5.89 -4.48 10.06
C CYS A 98 4.44 -4.40 9.57
N GLY A 99 3.68 -3.40 10.04
CA GLY A 99 2.41 -3.05 9.42
C GLY A 99 2.64 -2.13 8.22
N VAL A 100 1.95 -2.35 7.12
CA VAL A 100 2.02 -1.47 5.94
C VAL A 100 0.64 -0.86 5.70
N VAL A 101 0.58 0.46 5.60
CA VAL A 101 -0.64 1.20 5.27
C VAL A 101 -0.37 2.06 4.06
N ALA A 102 -1.14 1.87 2.99
CA ALA A 102 -1.03 2.71 1.81
C ALA A 102 -2.39 3.23 1.38
N ARG A 103 -2.42 4.45 0.85
CA ARG A 103 -3.65 4.99 0.27
C ARG A 103 -3.97 4.22 -1.01
N LEU A 104 -5.13 3.60 -1.10
CA LEU A 104 -5.61 3.01 -2.35
C LEU A 104 -6.39 4.06 -3.16
N ARG A 105 -6.28 4.00 -4.49
CA ARG A 105 -7.05 4.88 -5.37
C ARG A 105 -8.54 4.57 -5.23
N LYS A 106 -9.37 5.64 -5.20
CA LYS A 106 -10.82 5.55 -4.99
C LYS A 106 -11.58 4.77 -6.06
N ASP A 107 -10.99 4.56 -7.24
CA ASP A 107 -11.58 3.84 -8.36
C ASP A 107 -11.21 2.35 -8.39
N ARG A 108 -10.52 1.85 -7.35
CA ARG A 108 -10.18 0.43 -7.23
C ARG A 108 -11.40 -0.43 -6.91
N VAL A 109 -11.32 -1.66 -7.39
CA VAL A 109 -12.21 -2.76 -7.04
C VAL A 109 -11.33 -3.90 -6.53
N LEU A 110 -11.61 -4.36 -5.32
CA LEU A 110 -11.04 -5.56 -4.72
C LEU A 110 -12.08 -6.68 -4.78
N PHE A 111 -11.65 -7.91 -4.50
CA PHE A 111 -12.49 -9.09 -4.53
C PHE A 111 -12.29 -9.89 -3.27
N ARG A 112 -13.36 -10.53 -2.79
CA ARG A 112 -13.27 -11.54 -1.74
C ARG A 112 -12.77 -12.87 -2.31
N PRO A 113 -12.25 -13.79 -1.46
CA PRO A 113 -12.01 -15.16 -1.87
C PRO A 113 -13.30 -15.81 -2.37
N VAL A 114 -13.13 -16.81 -3.23
CA VAL A 114 -14.25 -17.62 -3.71
C VAL A 114 -14.63 -18.56 -2.60
N GLN A 115 -15.90 -18.54 -2.18
CA GLN A 115 -16.41 -19.56 -1.28
C GLN A 115 -16.29 -20.93 -1.94
N GLU A 116 -15.76 -21.91 -1.20
CA GLU A 116 -15.58 -23.27 -1.69
C GLU A 116 -16.89 -23.82 -2.26
N GLN A 117 -16.88 -24.17 -3.54
CA GLN A 117 -18.05 -24.77 -4.17
C GLN A 117 -18.11 -26.25 -3.80
N LYS A 118 -19.15 -26.63 -3.04
CA LYS A 118 -19.45 -28.03 -2.66
C LYS A 118 -19.53 -28.98 -3.87
N THR A 119 -19.82 -28.47 -5.06
CA THR A 119 -19.88 -29.24 -6.31
C THR A 119 -18.94 -28.67 -7.35
N ARG A 120 -18.00 -29.50 -7.82
CA ARG A 120 -17.05 -29.15 -8.87
C ARG A 120 -17.77 -29.11 -10.21
N LYS A 121 -18.16 -27.92 -10.67
CA LYS A 121 -18.74 -27.73 -12.00
C LYS A 121 -17.65 -27.85 -13.07
N ARG A 122 -17.99 -28.42 -14.23
CA ARG A 122 -17.08 -28.52 -15.38
C ARG A 122 -16.76 -27.11 -15.90
N GLY A 123 -15.47 -26.74 -15.92
CA GLY A 123 -14.99 -25.42 -16.38
C GLY A 123 -13.85 -24.86 -15.53
N ARG A 124 -13.30 -23.70 -15.94
CA ARG A 124 -12.27 -23.00 -15.17
C ARG A 124 -12.87 -22.53 -13.83
N PRO A 125 -12.27 -22.91 -12.68
CA PRO A 125 -12.74 -22.42 -11.38
C PRO A 125 -12.77 -20.89 -11.33
N ARG A 126 -13.81 -20.35 -10.67
CA ARG A 126 -13.84 -18.91 -10.39
C ARG A 126 -12.64 -18.54 -9.53
N LYS A 127 -12.01 -17.40 -9.83
CA LYS A 127 -10.85 -16.87 -9.09
C LYS A 127 -11.19 -15.73 -8.12
N HIS A 128 -12.38 -15.15 -8.28
CA HIS A 128 -12.82 -13.98 -7.54
C HIS A 128 -14.24 -14.21 -7.02
N GLY A 129 -14.46 -13.90 -5.74
CA GLY A 129 -15.76 -13.87 -5.10
C GLY A 129 -16.51 -12.57 -5.40
N SER A 130 -17.29 -12.09 -4.44
CA SER A 130 -18.00 -10.82 -4.56
C SER A 130 -17.03 -9.65 -4.63
N ARG A 131 -17.39 -8.64 -5.43
CA ARG A 131 -16.62 -7.41 -5.60
C ARG A 131 -16.78 -6.50 -4.38
N PHE A 132 -15.72 -5.75 -4.10
CA PHE A 132 -15.64 -4.66 -3.13
C PHE A 132 -15.17 -3.41 -3.90
N ALA A 133 -16.11 -2.59 -4.36
CA ALA A 133 -15.82 -1.43 -5.19
C ALA A 133 -15.84 -0.15 -4.35
N PHE A 134 -14.74 0.60 -4.37
CA PHE A 134 -14.54 1.75 -3.46
C PHE A 134 -15.52 2.90 -3.73
N LYS A 135 -16.05 3.01 -4.95
CA LYS A 135 -17.08 4.00 -5.30
C LYS A 135 -18.51 3.55 -4.99
N GLU A 136 -18.70 2.30 -4.56
CA GLU A 136 -20.01 1.69 -4.40
C GLU A 136 -20.12 1.08 -2.99
N PRO A 137 -20.46 1.91 -1.97
CA PRO A 137 -20.54 1.48 -0.58
C PRO A 137 -21.44 0.26 -0.33
N GLN A 138 -22.48 0.09 -1.14
CA GLN A 138 -23.37 -1.07 -1.09
C GLN A 138 -22.67 -2.41 -1.38
N THR A 139 -21.47 -2.37 -1.97
CA THR A 139 -20.66 -3.58 -2.22
C THR A 139 -19.67 -3.91 -1.12
N TRP A 140 -19.54 -3.02 -0.12
CA TRP A 140 -18.59 -3.20 0.95
C TRP A 140 -19.03 -4.29 1.92
N GLY A 141 -20.34 -4.49 2.09
CA GLY A 141 -20.88 -5.40 3.11
C GLY A 141 -20.50 -4.96 4.53
N GLU A 142 -20.82 -5.81 5.50
CA GLU A 142 -20.44 -5.56 6.90
C GLU A 142 -18.91 -5.63 7.07
N PRO A 143 -18.31 -4.74 7.87
CA PRO A 143 -16.91 -4.85 8.25
C PRO A 143 -16.70 -6.01 9.22
N ASP A 144 -15.53 -6.65 9.13
CA ASP A 144 -15.12 -7.69 10.07
C ASP A 144 -14.80 -7.09 11.45
N GLU A 145 -14.26 -5.86 11.47
CA GLU A 145 -14.07 -5.08 12.68
C GLU A 145 -14.42 -3.62 12.46
N PHE A 146 -14.99 -3.01 13.48
CA PHE A 146 -15.32 -1.61 13.52
C PHE A 146 -14.89 -1.01 14.86
N ILE A 147 -14.20 0.11 14.81
CA ILE A 147 -13.90 0.93 15.98
C ILE A 147 -14.19 2.39 15.65
N ALA A 148 -14.87 3.07 16.58
CA ALA A 148 -15.03 4.50 16.59
C ALA A 148 -14.30 5.06 17.82
N LEU A 149 -13.54 6.13 17.63
CA LEU A 149 -12.80 6.78 18.69
C LEU A 149 -12.89 8.30 18.54
N GLU A 150 -13.07 9.00 19.65
CA GLU A 150 -12.90 10.45 19.66
C GLU A 150 -11.43 10.82 19.70
N ASN A 151 -11.04 11.67 18.76
CA ASN A 151 -9.73 12.27 18.71
C ASN A 151 -9.84 13.78 18.97
N PRO A 152 -9.09 14.35 19.92
CA PRO A 152 -9.16 15.78 20.21
C PRO A 152 -8.87 16.71 19.02
N TYR A 153 -8.14 16.23 18.02
CA TYR A 153 -7.76 17.00 16.83
C TYR A 153 -8.62 16.66 15.61
N TRP A 154 -8.95 15.39 15.41
CA TRP A 154 -9.65 14.91 14.21
C TRP A 154 -11.16 14.70 14.41
N GLY A 155 -11.66 14.90 15.63
CA GLY A 155 -13.04 14.59 16.00
C GLY A 155 -13.28 13.07 16.03
N CYS A 156 -14.50 12.65 15.68
CA CYS A 156 -14.83 11.23 15.59
C CYS A 156 -14.10 10.58 14.42
N VAL A 157 -13.26 9.58 14.72
CA VAL A 157 -12.54 8.77 13.75
C VAL A 157 -13.13 7.37 13.74
N GLU A 158 -13.61 6.94 12.59
CA GLU A 158 -14.09 5.58 12.36
C GLU A 158 -13.06 4.77 11.57
N ILE A 159 -12.76 3.57 12.05
CA ILE A 159 -11.93 2.59 11.37
C ILE A 159 -12.78 1.35 11.14
N ARG A 160 -12.90 0.97 9.87
CA ARG A 160 -13.61 -0.23 9.42
C ARG A 160 -12.61 -1.15 8.73
N ARG A 161 -12.59 -2.40 9.13
CA ARG A 161 -11.68 -3.42 8.60
C ARG A 161 -12.47 -4.45 7.81
N TRP A 162 -11.95 -4.77 6.63
CA TRP A 162 -12.38 -5.93 5.86
C TRP A 162 -11.16 -6.81 5.58
N ASN A 163 -11.27 -8.09 5.89
CA ASN A 163 -10.22 -9.09 5.72
C ASN A 163 -10.34 -9.77 4.35
N ASP A 164 -9.27 -10.46 3.94
CA ASP A 164 -9.22 -11.33 2.76
C ASP A 164 -9.64 -10.66 1.43
N LEU A 165 -9.45 -9.35 1.30
CA LEU A 165 -9.66 -8.65 0.03
C LEU A 165 -8.39 -8.71 -0.83
N HIS A 166 -8.53 -9.16 -2.08
CA HIS A 166 -7.42 -9.19 -3.04
C HIS A 166 -7.70 -8.37 -4.29
N ALA A 167 -6.64 -7.78 -4.86
CA ALA A 167 -6.71 -7.17 -6.18
C ALA A 167 -6.88 -8.26 -7.26
N TRP A 168 -7.45 -7.88 -8.41
CA TRP A 168 -7.58 -8.80 -9.55
C TRP A 168 -6.25 -9.48 -9.91
N GLN A 169 -5.18 -8.69 -9.99
CA GLN A 169 -3.83 -9.14 -10.33
C GLN A 169 -3.21 -10.08 -9.28
N ALA A 170 -3.63 -10.01 -8.01
CA ALA A 170 -3.06 -10.78 -6.90
C ALA A 170 -3.64 -12.21 -6.78
N SER A 171 -4.70 -12.55 -7.53
CA SER A 171 -5.39 -13.85 -7.45
C SER A 171 -4.60 -15.06 -7.94
N VAL A 172 -3.44 -14.88 -8.58
CA VAL A 172 -2.64 -16.00 -9.10
C VAL A 172 -1.95 -16.78 -7.97
N LEU A 173 -1.72 -16.15 -6.81
CA LEU A 173 -0.93 -16.74 -5.72
C LEU A 173 -1.76 -17.51 -4.68
N LEU A 174 -3.08 -17.30 -4.62
CA LEU A 174 -3.96 -17.98 -3.65
C LEU A 174 -4.46 -19.37 -4.12
N SER A 175 -3.96 -19.86 -5.25
CA SER A 175 -4.33 -21.16 -5.83
C SER A 175 -3.22 -22.22 -5.74
N SER A 176 -2.20 -21.99 -4.91
CA SER A 176 -1.01 -22.84 -4.78
C SER A 176 -0.58 -23.08 -3.33
N SER A 177 -1.51 -22.97 -2.39
CA SER A 177 -1.32 -23.33 -0.97
C SER A 177 -2.21 -24.51 -0.63
#